data_AF-A0A957N669-F1
#
_entry.id   AF-A0A957N669-F1
#
_cell.length_a   1.000
_cell.length_b   1.000
_cell.length_c   1.000
_cell.angle_alpha   90.00
_cell.angle_beta   90.00
_cell.angle_gamma   90.00
#
_symmetry.space_group_name_H-M   'P 1'
#
loop_
_entity.id
_entity.type
_entity.pdbx_description
1 polymer ?
#
loop_
_entity_poly.entity_id
_entity_poly.type
_entity_poly.pdbx_seq_one_letter_code
_entity_poly.pdbx_strand_id
1 'polypeptide(L)'
;MATEAGLEASLLPWYEESFDNLPVQLQRLVTTKFPPVSWEDLSPDQRRLRAMAIDHQESPEFSEQVDFWLNLYSDLVEKEQQIGELSSLSGNSPSEVLAKQKALAELTAQTSEIRNKIRSAPKPPPLQSERRVPDAGKLIPFKKTMYILKKTHGASAEELAAWVHLGRENGGVSAYRCVKEVRRFHFQPEMDTDYIMHLLDCDFEEEVITAFIPDDRYITGRELLDALSVEFGSLARKYLMAMSADGTLMDLHPITGGTDNGLRDNLGFPPMEDALFSVAEIQKVSKARGWNFLLPERISAALKAKETPAERKARLHKWFDEEVKLRGARGATTRTASREGIKYQTLKAILKRDC
;
A
#
# COMPACT_ATOMS: atom_id res chain seq x y z
N MET A 1 30.81 -3.18 -15.62
CA MET A 1 31.12 -1.81 -16.05
C MET A 1 29.91 -0.97 -15.75
N ALA A 2 30.00 -0.16 -14.68
CA ALA A 2 28.96 0.78 -14.32
C ALA A 2 28.91 1.87 -15.40
N THR A 3 27.75 2.13 -15.98
CA THR A 3 27.54 3.33 -16.79
C THR A 3 27.58 4.52 -15.84
N GLU A 4 28.42 5.52 -16.12
CA GLU A 4 28.65 6.75 -15.32
C GLU A 4 27.39 7.58 -15.02
N ALA A 5 26.21 7.17 -15.49
CA ALA A 5 24.95 7.90 -15.42
C ALA A 5 23.94 7.37 -14.38
N GLY A 6 24.23 6.28 -13.66
CA GLY A 6 23.25 5.67 -12.73
C GLY A 6 22.19 4.81 -13.44
N LEU A 7 21.51 3.97 -12.67
CA LEU A 7 20.48 3.03 -13.10
C LEU A 7 19.22 3.75 -13.61
N GLU A 8 18.82 4.87 -13.00
CA GLU A 8 17.66 5.65 -13.43
C GLU A 8 17.83 6.19 -14.85
N ALA A 9 18.99 6.79 -15.12
CA ALA A 9 19.30 7.35 -16.43
C ALA A 9 19.49 6.24 -17.48
N SER A 10 20.05 5.10 -17.08
CA SER A 10 20.27 3.95 -17.97
C SER A 10 18.97 3.27 -18.41
N LEU A 11 17.92 3.33 -17.57
CA LEU A 11 16.60 2.74 -17.84
C LEU A 11 15.57 3.75 -18.38
N LEU A 12 15.89 5.04 -18.44
CA LEU A 12 14.99 6.12 -18.88
C LEU A 12 14.23 5.85 -20.20
N PRO A 13 14.86 5.30 -21.26
CA PRO A 13 14.14 4.99 -22.50
C PRO A 13 13.26 3.73 -22.43
N TRP A 14 13.38 2.93 -21.36
CA TRP A 14 12.91 1.54 -21.32
C TRP A 14 11.81 1.29 -20.27
N TYR A 15 11.42 2.30 -19.49
CA TYR A 15 10.43 2.12 -18.42
C TYR A 15 9.05 1.67 -18.92
N GLU A 16 8.68 2.06 -20.13
CA GLU A 16 7.43 1.67 -20.80
C GLU A 16 7.50 0.26 -21.44
N GLU A 17 8.69 -0.33 -21.52
CA GLU A 17 8.93 -1.57 -22.25
C GLU A 17 8.86 -2.81 -21.34
N SER A 18 8.44 -3.94 -21.89
CA SER A 18 8.52 -5.24 -21.21
C SER A 18 9.97 -5.63 -20.99
N PHE A 19 10.23 -6.41 -19.93
CA PHE A 19 11.53 -6.96 -19.58
C PHE A 19 12.24 -7.61 -20.78
N ASP A 20 11.51 -8.36 -21.59
CA ASP A 20 12.05 -9.07 -22.76
C ASP A 20 12.57 -8.12 -23.86
N ASN A 21 12.09 -6.87 -23.89
CA ASN A 21 12.51 -5.84 -24.85
C ASN A 21 13.73 -5.06 -24.37
N LEU A 22 14.16 -5.21 -23.11
CA LEU A 22 15.36 -4.54 -22.62
C LEU A 22 16.61 -5.12 -23.29
N PRO A 23 17.64 -4.30 -23.58
CA PRO A 23 18.97 -4.79 -23.88
C PRO A 23 19.45 -5.79 -22.83
N VAL A 24 20.10 -6.88 -23.25
CA VAL A 24 20.57 -7.97 -22.37
C VAL A 24 21.36 -7.48 -21.15
N GLN A 25 22.08 -6.36 -21.29
CA GLN A 25 22.82 -5.74 -20.19
C GLN A 25 21.90 -5.11 -19.14
N LEU A 26 20.81 -4.47 -19.56
CA LEU A 26 19.80 -3.89 -18.68
C LEU A 26 18.91 -4.98 -18.07
N GLN A 27 18.59 -6.04 -18.81
CA GLN A 27 17.90 -7.22 -18.27
C GLN A 27 18.64 -7.79 -17.05
N ARG A 28 19.97 -7.99 -17.17
CA ARG A 28 20.80 -8.48 -16.06
C ARG A 28 20.78 -7.54 -14.84
N LEU A 29 20.84 -6.22 -15.07
CA LEU A 29 20.78 -5.24 -13.98
C LEU A 29 19.43 -5.27 -13.27
N VAL A 30 18.34 -5.32 -14.03
CA VAL A 30 16.98 -5.39 -13.50
C VAL A 30 16.79 -6.68 -12.70
N THR A 31 17.17 -7.84 -13.24
CA THR A 31 17.09 -9.14 -12.51
C THR A 31 17.89 -9.13 -11.21
N THR A 32 19.00 -8.40 -11.16
CA THR A 32 19.89 -8.39 -9.98
C THR A 32 19.42 -7.40 -8.91
N LYS A 33 18.89 -6.23 -9.30
CA LYS A 33 18.67 -5.10 -8.38
C LYS A 33 17.21 -4.82 -8.03
N PHE A 34 16.26 -5.26 -8.86
CA PHE A 34 14.83 -5.03 -8.62
C PHE A 34 14.16 -6.00 -7.63
N PRO A 35 14.67 -7.23 -7.36
CA PRO A 35 14.09 -8.09 -6.34
C PRO A 35 13.85 -7.39 -4.98
N PRO A 36 12.80 -7.76 -4.23
CA PRO A 36 11.91 -8.91 -4.47
C PRO A 36 10.80 -8.64 -5.51
N VAL A 37 10.67 -7.42 -6.05
CA VAL A 37 9.58 -7.07 -6.97
C VAL A 37 10.01 -7.26 -8.42
N SER A 38 9.16 -7.92 -9.22
CA SER A 38 9.45 -8.16 -10.64
C SER A 38 9.31 -6.88 -11.46
N TRP A 39 10.09 -6.76 -12.54
CA TRP A 39 9.94 -5.67 -13.51
C TRP A 39 8.53 -5.60 -14.09
N GLU A 40 7.92 -6.75 -14.36
CA GLU A 40 6.58 -6.84 -14.95
C GLU A 40 5.45 -6.50 -13.96
N ASP A 41 5.74 -6.55 -12.66
CA ASP A 41 4.78 -6.19 -11.61
C ASP A 41 4.79 -4.69 -11.32
N LEU A 42 5.74 -3.96 -11.87
CA LEU A 42 5.93 -2.53 -11.67
C LEU A 42 5.46 -1.74 -12.89
N SER A 43 4.71 -0.67 -12.65
CA SER A 43 4.40 0.33 -13.68
C SER A 43 5.66 1.09 -14.13
N PRO A 44 5.65 1.77 -15.30
CA PRO A 44 6.78 2.58 -15.76
C PRO A 44 7.30 3.57 -14.72
N ASP A 45 6.40 4.24 -14.01
CA ASP A 45 6.75 5.18 -12.95
C ASP A 45 7.30 4.48 -11.70
N GLN A 46 6.76 3.31 -11.34
CA GLN A 46 7.30 2.51 -10.23
C GLN A 46 8.69 1.96 -10.55
N ARG A 47 8.94 1.56 -11.80
CA ARG A 47 10.26 1.14 -12.28
C ARG A 47 11.27 2.27 -12.15
N ARG A 48 10.85 3.50 -12.50
CA ARG A 48 11.67 4.70 -12.36
C ARG A 48 11.96 5.06 -10.91
N LEU A 49 10.94 5.10 -10.05
CA LEU A 49 11.11 5.38 -8.62
C LEU A 49 12.01 4.34 -7.93
N ARG A 50 11.87 3.06 -8.30
CA ARG A 50 12.74 1.99 -7.81
C ARG A 50 14.18 2.16 -8.28
N ALA A 51 14.40 2.50 -9.55
CA ALA A 51 15.74 2.78 -10.08
C ALA A 51 16.41 3.97 -9.38
N MET A 52 15.66 5.06 -9.11
CA MET A 52 16.15 6.21 -8.33
C MET A 52 16.52 5.82 -6.89
N ALA A 53 15.68 4.98 -6.24
CA ALA A 53 15.95 4.52 -4.89
C ALA A 53 17.20 3.63 -4.83
N ILE A 54 17.41 2.77 -5.83
CA ILE A 54 18.62 1.94 -5.96
C ILE A 54 19.86 2.83 -6.19
N ASP A 55 19.78 3.81 -7.09
CA ASP A 55 20.88 4.77 -7.31
C ASP A 55 21.22 5.56 -6.05
N HIS A 56 20.21 5.94 -5.27
CA HIS A 56 20.39 6.61 -4.00
C HIS A 56 21.04 5.69 -2.95
N GLN A 57 20.70 4.39 -2.93
CA GLN A 57 21.30 3.40 -2.03
C GLN A 57 22.76 3.09 -2.38
N GLU A 58 23.09 3.11 -3.67
CA GLU A 58 24.44 2.78 -4.16
C GLU A 58 25.34 4.01 -4.32
N SER A 59 24.83 5.21 -4.04
CA SER A 59 25.61 6.44 -4.10
C SER A 59 26.70 6.46 -3.01
N PRO A 60 27.98 6.68 -3.37
CA PRO A 60 29.08 6.79 -2.42
C PRO A 60 28.90 7.91 -1.39
N GLU A 61 28.09 8.92 -1.69
CA GLU A 61 27.81 10.04 -0.78
C GLU A 61 26.93 9.64 0.42
N PHE A 62 26.21 8.51 0.33
CA PHE A 62 25.32 8.02 1.37
C PHE A 62 25.75 6.68 1.97
N SER A 63 26.89 6.10 1.52
CA SER A 63 27.35 4.78 1.97
C SER A 63 27.58 4.74 3.49
N GLU A 64 28.15 5.79 4.08
CA GLU A 64 28.35 5.86 5.53
C GLU A 64 27.03 5.89 6.31
N GLN A 65 25.99 6.51 5.75
CA GLN A 65 24.67 6.58 6.37
C GLN A 65 23.90 5.25 6.21
N VAL A 66 24.02 4.61 5.05
CA VAL A 66 23.45 3.29 4.77
C VAL A 66 24.12 2.24 5.67
N ASP A 67 25.46 2.24 5.77
CA ASP A 67 26.21 1.36 6.66
C ASP A 67 25.87 1.62 8.13
N PHE A 68 25.74 2.88 8.53
CA PHE A 68 25.30 3.24 9.88
C PHE A 68 23.95 2.60 10.22
N TRP A 69 22.94 2.76 9.36
CA TRP A 69 21.61 2.22 9.61
C TRP A 69 21.57 0.69 9.50
N LEU A 70 22.24 0.11 8.51
CA LEU A 70 22.32 -1.35 8.33
C LEU A 70 22.95 -2.02 9.55
N ASN A 71 24.06 -1.48 10.07
CA ASN A 71 24.70 -2.02 11.26
C ASN A 71 23.80 -1.90 12.48
N LEU A 72 23.13 -0.74 12.65
CA LEU A 72 22.29 -0.49 13.83
C LEU A 72 21.03 -1.38 13.86
N TYR A 73 20.41 -1.63 12.71
CA TYR A 73 19.27 -2.55 12.59
C TYR A 73 19.71 -4.01 12.66
N SER A 74 20.86 -4.39 12.10
CA SER A 74 21.40 -5.75 12.22
C SER A 74 21.70 -6.08 13.68
N ASP A 75 22.35 -5.17 14.41
CA ASP A 75 22.61 -5.30 15.84
C ASP A 75 21.33 -5.44 16.68
N LEU A 76 20.26 -4.73 16.29
CA LEU A 76 18.97 -4.83 16.97
C LEU A 76 18.36 -6.22 16.77
N VAL A 77 18.29 -6.68 15.53
CA VAL A 77 17.70 -7.99 15.16
C VAL A 77 18.48 -9.13 15.80
N GLU A 78 19.81 -9.10 15.77
CA GLU A 78 20.64 -10.13 16.41
C GLU A 78 20.39 -10.22 17.93
N LYS A 79 20.24 -9.07 18.60
CA LYS A 79 19.98 -9.04 20.05
C LYS A 79 18.56 -9.47 20.39
N GLU A 80 17.57 -9.14 19.57
CA GLU A 80 16.19 -9.61 19.73
C GLU A 80 16.12 -11.14 19.52
N GLN A 81 16.87 -11.68 18.56
CA GLN A 81 17.01 -13.12 18.37
C GLN A 81 17.65 -13.78 19.59
N GLN A 82 18.75 -13.23 20.12
CA GLN A 82 19.40 -13.73 21.33
C GLN A 82 18.45 -13.71 22.55
N ILE A 83 17.60 -12.68 22.69
CA ILE A 83 16.55 -12.63 23.72
C ILE A 83 15.54 -13.76 23.51
N GLY A 84 15.08 -13.99 22.28
CA GLY A 84 14.13 -15.05 21.95
C GLY A 84 14.68 -16.44 22.26
N GLU A 85 15.89 -16.74 21.77
CA GLU A 85 16.59 -18.00 22.00
C GLU A 85 16.82 -18.24 23.50
N LEU A 86 17.37 -17.24 24.20
CA LEU A 86 17.64 -17.34 25.63
C LEU A 86 16.34 -17.48 26.43
N SER A 87 15.25 -16.83 26.03
CA SER A 87 13.93 -16.94 26.67
C SER A 87 13.32 -18.33 26.53
N SER A 88 13.55 -19.02 25.40
CA SER A 88 13.02 -20.36 25.13
C SER A 88 13.70 -21.51 25.90
N LEU A 89 14.94 -21.32 26.36
CA LEU A 89 15.69 -22.35 27.11
C LEU A 89 15.17 -22.52 28.55
N SER A 90 14.81 -23.73 28.97
CA SER A 90 14.45 -24.02 30.37
C SER A 90 15.71 -24.11 31.26
N GLY A 91 15.76 -23.35 32.35
CA GLY A 91 16.83 -23.47 33.35
C GLY A 91 16.60 -24.70 34.23
N ASN A 92 17.58 -25.60 34.31
CA ASN A 92 17.47 -26.85 35.05
C ASN A 92 17.99 -26.74 36.49
N SER A 93 18.60 -25.61 36.84
CA SER A 93 19.05 -25.28 38.20
C SER A 93 18.75 -23.82 38.60
N PRO A 94 18.60 -23.51 39.89
CA PRO A 94 18.41 -22.13 40.36
C PRO A 94 19.54 -21.17 39.96
N SER A 95 20.78 -21.67 39.86
CA SER A 95 21.94 -20.91 39.39
C SER A 95 21.82 -20.53 37.91
N GLU A 96 21.34 -21.45 37.07
CA GLU A 96 21.12 -21.20 35.64
C GLU A 96 19.97 -20.21 35.41
N VAL A 97 18.90 -20.30 36.20
CA VAL A 97 17.78 -19.36 36.13
C VAL A 97 18.25 -17.93 36.45
N LEU A 98 19.09 -17.77 37.48
CA LEU A 98 19.62 -16.46 37.89
C LEU A 98 20.60 -15.88 36.85
N ALA A 99 21.47 -16.73 36.27
CA ALA A 99 22.37 -16.33 35.19
C ALA A 99 21.59 -15.91 33.93
N LYS A 100 20.53 -16.66 33.57
CA LYS A 100 19.65 -16.36 32.45
C LYS A 100 18.91 -15.03 32.65
N GLN A 101 18.33 -14.80 33.84
CA GLN A 101 17.65 -13.55 34.15
C GLN A 101 18.58 -12.33 34.01
N LYS A 102 19.83 -12.47 34.47
CA LYS A 102 20.84 -11.41 34.34
C LYS A 102 21.18 -11.13 32.88
N ALA A 103 21.39 -12.16 32.07
CA ALA A 103 21.69 -12.01 30.65
C ALA A 103 20.50 -11.43 29.85
N LEU A 104 19.26 -11.82 30.18
CA LEU A 104 18.06 -11.22 29.57
C LEU A 104 17.91 -9.74 29.92
N ALA A 105 18.16 -9.36 31.17
CA ALA A 105 18.10 -7.96 31.59
C ALA A 105 19.15 -7.11 30.84
N GLU A 106 20.36 -7.66 30.63
CA GLU A 106 21.43 -6.99 29.91
C GLU A 106 21.09 -6.81 28.42
N LEU A 107 20.61 -7.86 27.74
CA LEU A 107 20.19 -7.78 26.34
C LEU A 107 18.98 -6.84 26.15
N THR A 108 18.06 -6.81 27.10
CA THR A 108 16.90 -5.90 27.08
C THR A 108 17.33 -4.44 27.25
N ALA A 109 18.34 -4.17 28.07
CA ALA A 109 18.92 -2.84 28.22
C ALA A 109 19.63 -2.39 26.93
N GLN A 110 20.40 -3.29 26.30
CA GLN A 110 21.10 -3.00 25.04
C GLN A 110 20.14 -2.74 23.88
N THR A 111 19.08 -3.54 23.73
CA THR A 111 18.04 -3.32 22.70
C THR A 111 17.31 -2.00 22.92
N SER A 112 17.04 -1.63 24.17
CA SER A 112 16.45 -0.32 24.52
C SER A 112 17.37 0.85 24.16
N GLU A 113 18.68 0.71 24.37
CA GLU A 113 19.67 1.72 23.98
C GLU A 113 19.73 1.91 22.46
N ILE A 114 19.72 0.81 21.69
CA ILE A 114 19.71 0.85 20.23
C ILE A 114 18.43 1.52 19.73
N ARG A 115 17.25 1.15 20.27
CA ARG A 115 15.97 1.81 19.93
C ARG A 115 15.97 3.30 20.24
N ASN A 116 16.62 3.72 21.33
CA ASN A 116 16.78 5.14 21.64
C ASN A 116 17.72 5.86 20.66
N LYS A 117 18.78 5.21 20.17
CA LYS A 117 19.65 5.72 19.11
C LYS A 117 18.91 5.85 17.78
N ILE A 118 18.05 4.89 17.42
CA ILE A 118 17.16 4.98 16.24
C ILE A 118 16.23 6.19 16.37
N ARG A 119 15.60 6.37 17.55
CA ARG A 119 14.67 7.47 17.80
C ARG A 119 15.33 8.86 17.77
N SER A 120 16.61 8.95 18.16
CA SER A 120 17.34 10.22 18.25
C SER A 120 18.21 10.54 17.03
N ALA A 121 18.44 9.58 16.14
CA ALA A 121 19.24 9.77 14.94
C ALA A 121 18.56 10.75 13.96
N PRO A 122 19.36 11.53 13.20
CA PRO A 122 18.82 12.45 12.20
C PRO A 122 18.05 11.65 11.16
N LYS A 123 16.75 11.94 11.06
CA LYS A 123 15.89 11.34 10.04
C LYS A 123 16.48 11.64 8.66
N PRO A 124 16.46 10.69 7.72
CA PRO A 124 16.87 10.96 6.35
C PRO A 124 16.10 12.20 5.85
N PRO A 125 16.74 13.05 5.01
CA PRO A 125 16.05 14.18 4.42
C PRO A 125 14.78 13.66 3.73
N PRO A 126 13.65 14.35 3.89
CA PRO A 126 12.41 13.84 3.36
C PRO A 126 12.53 13.64 1.85
N LEU A 127 11.99 12.51 1.36
CA LEU A 127 11.79 12.29 -0.07
C LEU A 127 11.13 13.54 -0.66
N GLN A 128 11.51 13.95 -1.89
CA GLN A 128 10.99 15.15 -2.57
C GLN A 128 9.45 15.20 -2.71
N SER A 129 8.73 14.16 -2.27
CA SER A 129 7.26 14.11 -2.10
C SER A 129 6.73 14.95 -0.93
N GLU A 130 7.57 15.45 -0.01
CA GLU A 130 7.17 16.44 1.02
C GLU A 130 7.07 17.88 0.49
N ARG A 131 6.89 18.08 -0.82
CA ARG A 131 6.61 19.42 -1.35
C ARG A 131 5.31 19.96 -0.74
N ARG A 132 5.39 21.20 -0.26
CA ARG A 132 4.25 22.13 -0.06
C ARG A 132 3.30 21.93 -1.23
N VAL A 133 2.06 21.52 -0.99
CA VAL A 133 1.05 21.44 -2.06
C VAL A 133 0.50 22.84 -2.24
N PRO A 134 0.84 23.57 -3.31
CA PRO A 134 0.50 24.99 -3.42
C PRO A 134 -0.98 25.22 -3.73
N ASP A 135 -1.73 24.15 -4.00
CA ASP A 135 -3.06 24.21 -4.61
C ASP A 135 -3.98 23.08 -4.13
N ALA A 136 -3.84 22.66 -2.86
CA ALA A 136 -4.85 21.79 -2.27
C ALA A 136 -6.17 22.57 -2.30
N GLY A 137 -7.14 22.07 -3.08
CA GLY A 137 -8.48 22.63 -3.13
C GLY A 137 -9.15 22.63 -1.75
N LYS A 138 -10.46 22.89 -1.70
CA LYS A 138 -11.16 22.94 -0.41
C LYS A 138 -11.01 21.63 0.35
N LEU A 139 -10.31 21.69 1.49
CA LEU A 139 -10.08 20.56 2.38
C LEU A 139 -11.26 20.35 3.33
N ILE A 140 -11.59 19.09 3.58
CA ILE A 140 -12.62 18.65 4.51
C ILE A 140 -12.07 17.64 5.52
N PRO A 141 -12.51 17.68 6.79
CA PRO A 141 -12.00 16.80 7.82
C PRO A 141 -12.50 15.38 7.67
N PHE A 142 -11.76 14.42 8.23
CA PHE A 142 -12.06 12.99 8.25
C PHE A 142 -13.54 12.66 8.44
N LYS A 143 -14.20 13.25 9.45
CA LYS A 143 -15.62 12.98 9.75
C LYS A 143 -16.55 13.29 8.57
N LYS A 144 -16.30 14.39 7.85
CA LYS A 144 -17.09 14.76 6.67
C LYS A 144 -16.74 13.87 5.48
N THR A 145 -15.47 13.54 5.30
CA THR A 145 -15.02 12.56 4.29
C THR A 145 -15.72 11.22 4.45
N MET A 146 -15.73 10.66 5.66
CA MET A 146 -16.39 9.41 5.97
C MET A 146 -17.91 9.48 5.77
N TYR A 147 -18.56 10.60 6.07
CA TYR A 147 -19.98 10.77 5.77
C TYR A 147 -20.27 10.64 4.26
N ILE A 148 -19.46 11.29 3.42
CA ILE A 148 -19.62 11.24 1.95
C ILE A 148 -19.35 9.81 1.44
N LEU A 149 -18.22 9.21 1.82
CA LEU A 149 -17.81 7.88 1.34
C LEU A 149 -18.74 6.77 1.82
N LYS A 150 -19.25 6.86 3.05
CA LYS A 150 -20.24 5.91 3.57
C LYS A 150 -21.56 6.03 2.81
N LYS A 151 -22.01 7.25 2.51
CA LYS A 151 -23.25 7.49 1.76
C LYS A 151 -23.16 7.02 0.30
N THR A 152 -22.02 7.24 -0.34
CA THR A 152 -21.81 6.94 -1.77
C THR A 152 -21.44 5.49 -2.01
N HIS A 153 -20.57 4.92 -1.17
CA HIS A 153 -19.94 3.61 -1.41
C HIS A 153 -20.15 2.61 -0.27
N GLY A 154 -20.80 2.99 0.84
CA GLY A 154 -20.84 2.15 2.04
C GLY A 154 -19.46 1.93 2.65
N ALA A 155 -18.51 2.85 2.41
CA ALA A 155 -17.11 2.71 2.80
C ALA A 155 -16.93 2.65 4.32
N SER A 156 -15.93 1.88 4.77
CA SER A 156 -15.42 1.88 6.15
C SER A 156 -14.17 2.76 6.28
N ALA A 157 -13.73 3.00 7.52
CA ALA A 157 -12.52 3.79 7.77
C ALA A 157 -11.25 3.04 7.34
N GLU A 158 -11.29 1.72 7.45
CA GLU A 158 -10.25 0.80 7.01
C GLU A 158 -10.09 0.81 5.49
N GLU A 159 -11.19 0.87 4.74
CA GLU A 159 -11.13 1.07 3.28
C GLU A 159 -10.50 2.41 2.91
N LEU A 160 -10.84 3.48 3.64
CA LEU A 160 -10.18 4.77 3.44
C LEU A 160 -8.67 4.68 3.73
N ALA A 161 -8.26 3.91 4.74
CA ALA A 161 -6.84 3.69 5.02
C ALA A 161 -6.12 2.94 3.90
N ALA A 162 -6.73 1.91 3.31
CA ALA A 162 -6.19 1.27 2.10
C ALA A 162 -6.02 2.28 0.96
N TRP A 163 -7.05 3.09 0.68
CA TRP A 163 -6.97 4.08 -0.40
C TRP A 163 -5.94 5.18 -0.13
N VAL A 164 -5.73 5.57 1.14
CA VAL A 164 -4.66 6.52 1.50
C VAL A 164 -3.29 5.91 1.34
N HIS A 165 -3.12 4.63 1.73
CA HIS A 165 -1.87 3.90 1.54
C HIS A 165 -1.49 3.81 0.05
N LEU A 166 -2.45 3.47 -0.81
CA LEU A 166 -2.23 3.44 -2.26
C LEU A 166 -1.91 4.82 -2.82
N GLY A 167 -2.59 5.86 -2.32
CA GLY A 167 -2.46 7.22 -2.81
C GLY A 167 -3.14 7.44 -4.17
N ARG A 168 -3.27 8.71 -4.56
CA ARG A 168 -4.05 9.13 -5.74
C ARG A 168 -3.54 8.54 -7.07
N GLU A 169 -2.24 8.31 -7.16
CA GLU A 169 -1.60 7.80 -8.38
C GLU A 169 -1.90 6.30 -8.60
N ASN A 170 -2.32 5.58 -7.55
CA ASN A 170 -2.60 4.15 -7.58
C ASN A 170 -4.07 3.84 -7.28
N GLY A 171 -5.01 4.65 -7.77
CA GLY A 171 -6.45 4.42 -7.60
C GLY A 171 -7.00 4.75 -6.20
N GLY A 172 -6.16 5.32 -5.33
CA GLY A 172 -6.49 5.72 -3.98
C GLY A 172 -6.80 7.22 -3.83
N VAL A 173 -6.64 7.74 -2.61
CA VAL A 173 -6.86 9.15 -2.29
C VAL A 173 -5.67 9.74 -1.53
N SER A 174 -5.48 11.05 -1.63
CA SER A 174 -4.49 11.74 -0.81
C SER A 174 -5.11 12.26 0.47
N ALA A 175 -4.41 12.06 1.59
CA ALA A 175 -4.69 12.68 2.87
C ALA A 175 -3.69 13.81 3.14
N TYR A 176 -4.09 14.79 3.96
CA TYR A 176 -3.28 15.94 4.30
C TYR A 176 -3.31 16.20 5.80
N ARG A 177 -2.18 16.61 6.39
CA ARG A 177 -2.14 17.13 7.77
C ARG A 177 -1.92 18.63 7.74
N CYS A 178 -2.68 19.36 8.55
CA CYS A 178 -2.55 20.79 8.72
C CYS A 178 -1.84 21.10 10.04
N VAL A 179 -0.51 20.98 10.05
CA VAL A 179 0.33 21.38 11.19
C VAL A 179 1.13 22.61 10.76
N LYS A 180 0.53 23.79 10.92
CA LYS A 180 1.02 25.12 10.46
C LYS A 180 1.09 25.31 8.94
N GLU A 181 1.38 24.26 8.17
CA GLU A 181 1.33 24.22 6.70
C GLU A 181 0.67 22.90 6.24
N VAL A 182 0.01 22.93 5.07
CA VAL A 182 -0.62 21.74 4.48
C VAL A 182 0.47 20.83 3.91
N ARG A 183 0.58 19.62 4.47
CA ARG A 183 1.50 18.58 4.00
C ARG A 183 0.73 17.31 3.66
N ARG A 184 1.17 16.61 2.61
CA ARG A 184 0.61 15.30 2.27
C ARG A 184 0.97 14.29 3.36
N PHE A 185 -0.03 13.57 3.83
CA PHE A 185 0.12 12.50 4.80
C PHE A 185 0.52 11.20 4.10
N HIS A 186 1.41 10.45 4.74
CA HIS A 186 1.74 9.07 4.40
C HIS A 186 1.88 8.29 5.70
N PHE A 187 1.52 7.01 5.67
CA PHE A 187 1.79 6.10 6.77
C PHE A 187 3.30 5.83 6.86
N GLN A 188 3.83 5.77 8.08
CA GLN A 188 5.25 5.57 8.35
C GLN A 188 5.45 4.33 9.22
N PRO A 189 6.46 3.48 8.98
CA PRO A 189 6.67 2.25 9.74
C PRO A 189 6.82 2.44 11.27
N GLU A 190 7.21 3.62 11.72
CA GLU A 190 7.37 3.96 13.14
C GLU A 190 6.07 4.35 13.85
N MET A 191 4.96 4.40 13.11
CA MET A 191 3.62 4.59 13.66
C MET A 191 3.16 3.37 14.45
N ASP A 192 2.18 3.56 15.35
CA ASP A 192 1.56 2.44 16.05
C ASP A 192 0.69 1.60 15.09
N THR A 193 0.14 0.47 15.53
CA THR A 193 -0.63 -0.41 14.63
C THR A 193 -2.02 0.14 14.29
N ASP A 194 -2.52 1.15 15.01
CA ASP A 194 -3.85 1.74 14.78
C ASP A 194 -3.78 2.82 13.70
N TYR A 195 -3.75 2.36 12.45
CA TYR A 195 -3.72 3.24 11.29
C TYR A 195 -4.95 4.14 11.16
N ILE A 196 -6.07 3.86 11.84
CA ILE A 196 -7.26 4.71 11.80
C ILE A 196 -7.05 5.98 12.62
N MET A 197 -6.44 5.85 13.80
CA MET A 197 -6.17 6.99 14.68
C MET A 197 -5.35 8.07 13.97
N HIS A 198 -4.43 7.68 13.10
CA HIS A 198 -3.62 8.62 12.31
C HIS A 198 -4.39 9.37 11.21
N LEU A 199 -5.52 8.83 10.75
CA LEU A 199 -6.40 9.48 9.77
C LEU A 199 -7.38 10.46 10.39
N LEU A 200 -7.67 10.35 11.69
CA LEU A 200 -8.60 11.26 12.38
C LEU A 200 -8.14 12.73 12.31
N ASP A 201 -6.82 12.94 12.32
CA ASP A 201 -6.18 14.25 12.22
C ASP A 201 -5.88 14.66 10.76
N CYS A 202 -6.41 13.92 9.78
CA CYS A 202 -6.21 14.21 8.37
C CYS A 202 -7.42 14.90 7.73
N ASP A 203 -7.11 15.80 6.82
CA ASP A 203 -8.03 16.45 5.89
C ASP A 203 -7.89 15.88 4.47
N PHE A 204 -8.94 16.03 3.67
CA PHE A 204 -9.05 15.48 2.32
C PHE A 204 -9.64 16.51 1.36
N GLU A 205 -9.27 16.47 0.08
CA GLU A 205 -9.84 17.35 -0.94
C GLU A 205 -11.33 17.02 -1.21
N GLU A 206 -12.23 17.98 -0.97
CA GLU A 206 -13.68 17.77 -1.08
C GLU A 206 -14.10 17.33 -2.49
N GLU A 207 -13.52 17.96 -3.52
CA GLU A 207 -13.82 17.62 -4.92
C GLU A 207 -13.39 16.19 -5.26
N VAL A 208 -12.20 15.78 -4.79
CA VAL A 208 -11.69 14.42 -4.98
C VAL A 208 -12.59 13.41 -4.28
N ILE A 209 -12.90 13.62 -3.01
CA ILE A 209 -13.74 12.69 -2.23
C ILE A 209 -15.15 12.59 -2.81
N THR A 210 -15.73 13.70 -3.27
CA THR A 210 -17.08 13.70 -3.85
C THR A 210 -17.14 12.98 -5.19
N ALA A 211 -16.07 13.05 -5.98
CA ALA A 211 -15.96 12.38 -7.28
C ALA A 211 -15.27 11.01 -7.21
N PHE A 212 -14.83 10.58 -6.02
CA PHE A 212 -14.02 9.39 -5.85
C PHE A 212 -14.83 8.13 -6.21
N ILE A 213 -14.25 7.30 -7.07
CA ILE A 213 -14.75 5.97 -7.38
C ILE A 213 -13.58 5.02 -7.09
N PRO A 214 -13.71 4.11 -6.11
CA PRO A 214 -12.62 3.22 -5.76
C PRO A 214 -12.36 2.22 -6.88
N ASP A 215 -11.10 2.08 -7.29
CA ASP A 215 -10.66 1.07 -8.24
C ASP A 215 -10.82 -0.34 -7.66
N ASP A 216 -10.61 -0.48 -6.35
CA ASP A 216 -10.87 -1.70 -5.60
C ASP A 216 -11.47 -1.41 -4.21
N ARG A 217 -12.15 -2.42 -3.69
CA ARG A 217 -12.79 -2.43 -2.37
C ARG A 217 -12.01 -3.33 -1.44
N TYR A 218 -12.04 -3.02 -0.14
CA TYR A 218 -11.27 -3.75 0.85
C TYR A 218 -12.15 -4.22 2.02
N ILE A 219 -11.82 -5.40 2.54
CA ILE A 219 -12.33 -5.89 3.81
C ILE A 219 -11.19 -6.17 4.76
N THR A 220 -11.47 -6.12 6.06
CA THR A 220 -10.47 -6.50 7.05
C THR A 220 -10.25 -8.01 7.07
N GLY A 221 -9.11 -8.45 7.57
CA GLY A 221 -8.84 -9.86 7.83
C GLY A 221 -9.85 -10.44 8.81
N ARG A 222 -10.34 -9.66 9.77
CA ARG A 222 -11.45 -10.07 10.64
C ARG A 222 -12.72 -10.37 9.84
N GLU A 223 -13.17 -9.45 8.99
CA GLU A 223 -14.36 -9.63 8.15
C GLU A 223 -14.21 -10.85 7.21
N LEU A 224 -13.02 -11.03 6.63
CA LEU A 224 -12.71 -12.17 5.77
C LEU A 224 -12.73 -13.50 6.55
N LEU A 225 -12.14 -13.54 7.73
CA LEU A 225 -12.13 -14.72 8.61
C LEU A 225 -13.55 -15.10 9.04
N ASP A 226 -14.39 -14.12 9.39
CA ASP A 226 -15.77 -14.38 9.78
C ASP A 226 -16.56 -14.99 8.61
N ALA A 227 -16.39 -14.45 7.41
CA ALA A 227 -17.03 -14.98 6.20
C ALA A 227 -16.52 -16.38 5.82
N LEU A 228 -15.20 -16.63 5.89
CA LEU A 228 -14.62 -17.95 5.64
C LEU A 228 -15.02 -18.97 6.71
N SER A 229 -15.28 -18.54 7.96
CA SER A 229 -15.67 -19.43 9.05
C SER A 229 -17.05 -20.04 8.85
N VAL A 230 -17.92 -19.40 8.06
CA VAL A 230 -19.22 -19.97 7.68
C VAL A 230 -19.04 -21.25 6.84
N GLU A 231 -18.08 -21.24 5.92
CA GLU A 231 -17.82 -22.35 5.00
C GLU A 231 -16.83 -23.38 5.59
N PHE A 232 -15.77 -22.90 6.24
CA PHE A 232 -14.62 -23.72 6.64
C PHE A 232 -14.49 -23.93 8.16
N GLY A 233 -15.36 -23.31 8.97
CA GLY A 233 -15.33 -23.41 10.43
C GLY A 233 -13.94 -23.07 11.00
N SER A 234 -13.43 -23.94 11.87
CA SER A 234 -12.12 -23.76 12.52
C SER A 234 -10.92 -23.78 11.56
N LEU A 235 -11.10 -24.19 10.30
CA LEU A 235 -10.04 -24.19 9.29
C LEU A 235 -9.89 -22.84 8.58
N ALA A 236 -10.83 -21.91 8.73
CA ALA A 236 -10.81 -20.62 8.03
C ALA A 236 -9.49 -19.86 8.18
N ARG A 237 -8.96 -19.77 9.42
CA ARG A 237 -7.68 -19.13 9.71
C ARG A 237 -6.51 -19.81 8.99
N LYS A 238 -6.48 -21.14 8.98
CA LYS A 238 -5.41 -21.90 8.31
C LYS A 238 -5.46 -21.70 6.79
N TYR A 239 -6.65 -21.64 6.21
CA TYR A 239 -6.80 -21.35 4.79
C TYR A 239 -6.35 -19.94 4.44
N LEU A 240 -6.73 -18.93 5.24
CA LEU A 240 -6.31 -17.57 5.01
C LEU A 240 -4.78 -17.43 5.10
N MET A 241 -4.17 -18.00 6.14
CA MET A 241 -2.70 -18.06 6.28
C MET A 241 -2.03 -18.72 5.08
N ALA A 242 -2.54 -19.87 4.62
CA ALA A 242 -1.97 -20.54 3.45
C ALA A 242 -2.05 -19.70 2.17
N MET A 243 -3.17 -18.99 1.95
CA MET A 243 -3.36 -18.14 0.77
C MET A 243 -2.53 -16.86 0.81
N SER A 244 -2.29 -16.29 1.99
CA SER A 244 -1.38 -15.15 2.11
C SER A 244 0.08 -15.59 1.98
N ALA A 245 0.42 -16.78 2.50
CA ALA A 245 1.75 -17.37 2.42
C ALA A 245 2.21 -17.68 0.98
N ASP A 246 1.30 -18.21 0.16
CA ASP A 246 1.60 -18.56 -1.24
C ASP A 246 1.36 -17.41 -2.23
N GLY A 247 0.96 -16.23 -1.73
CA GLY A 247 0.68 -15.04 -2.54
C GLY A 247 -0.61 -15.12 -3.35
N THR A 248 -1.46 -16.14 -3.12
CA THR A 248 -2.79 -16.23 -3.75
C THR A 248 -3.68 -15.04 -3.37
N LEU A 249 -3.51 -14.52 -2.16
CA LEU A 249 -4.27 -13.41 -1.61
C LEU A 249 -3.31 -12.44 -0.93
N MET A 250 -3.18 -11.22 -1.43
CA MET A 250 -2.23 -10.26 -0.87
C MET A 250 -2.85 -9.58 0.35
N ASP A 251 -2.15 -9.64 1.48
CA ASP A 251 -2.50 -8.88 2.66
C ASP A 251 -1.84 -7.50 2.63
N LEU A 252 -2.62 -6.47 2.93
CA LEU A 252 -2.13 -5.10 3.03
C LEU A 252 -2.32 -4.58 4.45
N HIS A 253 -1.25 -4.08 5.06
CA HIS A 253 -1.38 -3.24 6.24
C HIS A 253 -0.94 -1.80 5.90
N PRO A 254 -1.76 -0.76 6.13
CA PRO A 254 -1.44 0.59 5.70
C PRO A 254 -0.10 1.14 6.19
N ILE A 255 0.38 0.68 7.35
CA ILE A 255 1.62 1.16 7.98
C ILE A 255 2.84 0.31 7.63
N THR A 256 2.69 -1.01 7.63
CA THR A 256 3.80 -1.97 7.50
C THR A 256 3.87 -2.59 6.11
N GLY A 257 2.90 -2.29 5.23
CA GLY A 257 2.76 -2.89 3.90
C GLY A 257 2.19 -4.30 3.89
N GLY A 258 2.16 -4.97 5.04
CA GLY A 258 1.65 -6.33 5.24
C GLY A 258 1.56 -6.70 6.72
N THR A 259 1.11 -7.91 7.03
CA THR A 259 0.84 -8.41 8.38
C THR A 259 1.67 -9.65 8.73
N ASP A 260 1.59 -10.06 9.99
CA ASP A 260 2.10 -11.35 10.42
C ASP A 260 1.18 -12.47 9.92
N ASN A 261 1.49 -13.00 8.74
CA ASN A 261 0.79 -14.14 8.16
C ASN A 261 1.17 -15.49 8.79
N GLY A 262 1.79 -15.51 9.97
CA GLY A 262 2.24 -16.75 10.64
C GLY A 262 3.42 -17.43 9.95
N LEU A 263 4.07 -16.76 9.00
CA LEU A 263 5.35 -17.18 8.40
C LEU A 263 6.55 -16.45 9.01
N ARG A 264 6.31 -15.41 9.80
CA ARG A 264 7.31 -14.45 10.26
C ARG A 264 7.16 -14.21 11.77
N ASP A 265 7.16 -15.31 12.53
CA ASP A 265 7.22 -15.26 13.99
C ASP A 265 8.34 -14.29 14.42
N ASN A 266 7.99 -13.27 15.21
CA ASN A 266 8.88 -12.31 15.91
C ASN A 266 9.31 -11.00 15.23
N LEU A 267 8.70 -10.53 14.14
CA LEU A 267 9.10 -9.25 13.52
C LEU A 267 8.24 -8.02 13.90
N GLY A 268 7.35 -8.14 14.89
CA GLY A 268 6.54 -7.00 15.35
C GLY A 268 5.51 -6.51 14.32
N PHE A 269 5.15 -7.35 13.34
CA PHE A 269 4.09 -7.05 12.39
C PHE A 269 2.71 -7.14 13.05
N PRO A 270 1.73 -6.34 12.58
CA PRO A 270 0.37 -6.36 13.08
C PRO A 270 -0.31 -7.70 12.77
N PRO A 271 -1.32 -8.09 13.57
CA PRO A 271 -2.04 -9.34 13.36
C PRO A 271 -2.79 -9.33 12.02
N MET A 272 -2.94 -10.51 11.43
CA MET A 272 -3.67 -10.70 10.17
C MET A 272 -5.11 -10.16 10.19
N GLU A 273 -5.74 -10.13 11.36
CA GLU A 273 -7.04 -9.51 11.58
C GLU A 273 -7.13 -8.06 11.09
N ASP A 274 -6.04 -7.31 11.23
CA ASP A 274 -5.95 -5.89 10.91
C ASP A 274 -5.54 -5.65 9.45
N ALA A 275 -5.19 -6.72 8.73
CA ALA A 275 -4.88 -6.66 7.31
C ALA A 275 -6.11 -6.28 6.48
N LEU A 276 -5.86 -5.72 5.31
CA LEU A 276 -6.85 -5.36 4.32
C LEU A 276 -6.67 -6.24 3.10
N PHE A 277 -7.77 -6.81 2.63
CA PHE A 277 -7.80 -7.73 1.51
C PHE A 277 -8.67 -7.20 0.39
N SER A 278 -8.15 -7.27 -0.83
CA SER A 278 -8.86 -6.90 -2.05
C SER A 278 -10.10 -7.77 -2.24
N VAL A 279 -11.26 -7.14 -2.39
CA VAL A 279 -12.51 -7.85 -2.74
C VAL A 279 -12.39 -8.50 -4.12
N ALA A 280 -11.73 -7.85 -5.07
CA ALA A 280 -11.52 -8.41 -6.41
C ALA A 280 -10.68 -9.70 -6.37
N GLU A 281 -9.61 -9.73 -5.57
CA GLU A 281 -8.79 -10.93 -5.36
C GLU A 281 -9.60 -12.04 -4.68
N ILE A 282 -10.32 -11.71 -3.60
CA ILE A 282 -11.19 -12.67 -2.91
C ILE A 282 -12.20 -13.30 -3.87
N GLN A 283 -12.83 -12.50 -4.73
CA GLN A 283 -13.77 -13.00 -5.73
C GLN A 283 -13.10 -13.92 -6.75
N LYS A 284 -11.89 -13.55 -7.22
CA LYS A 284 -11.11 -14.37 -8.15
C LYS A 284 -10.76 -15.72 -7.54
N VAL A 285 -10.27 -15.73 -6.29
CA VAL A 285 -9.93 -16.95 -5.55
C VAL A 285 -11.17 -17.80 -5.30
N SER A 286 -12.26 -17.19 -4.83
CA SER A 286 -13.52 -17.88 -4.55
C SER A 286 -14.06 -18.56 -5.80
N LYS A 287 -14.03 -17.86 -6.95
CA LYS A 287 -14.45 -18.44 -8.23
C LYS A 287 -13.55 -19.59 -8.66
N ALA A 288 -12.23 -19.44 -8.55
CA ALA A 288 -11.28 -20.48 -8.95
C ALA A 288 -11.41 -21.75 -8.10
N ARG A 289 -11.77 -21.60 -6.83
CA ARG A 289 -11.90 -22.71 -5.87
C ARG A 289 -13.34 -23.21 -5.69
N GLY A 290 -14.30 -22.61 -6.38
CA GLY A 290 -15.72 -22.97 -6.27
C GLY A 290 -16.35 -22.63 -4.92
N TRP A 291 -15.78 -21.67 -4.19
CA TRP A 291 -16.25 -21.26 -2.86
C TRP A 291 -17.44 -20.32 -2.96
N ASN A 292 -18.43 -20.53 -2.11
CA ASN A 292 -19.57 -19.64 -1.99
C ASN A 292 -19.28 -18.53 -0.96
N PHE A 293 -18.38 -17.61 -1.32
CA PHE A 293 -18.00 -16.51 -0.44
C PHE A 293 -19.09 -15.42 -0.39
N LEU A 294 -19.59 -15.13 0.80
CA LEU A 294 -20.53 -14.04 1.03
C LEU A 294 -19.77 -12.78 1.46
N LEU A 295 -19.80 -11.76 0.61
CA LEU A 295 -19.25 -10.45 0.93
C LEU A 295 -20.06 -9.77 2.05
N PRO A 296 -19.42 -8.95 2.90
CA PRO A 296 -20.11 -8.13 3.89
C PRO A 296 -21.26 -7.33 3.25
N GLU A 297 -22.38 -7.18 3.96
CA GLU A 297 -23.60 -6.56 3.41
C GLU A 297 -23.33 -5.17 2.83
N ARG A 298 -22.51 -4.35 3.52
CA ARG A 298 -22.07 -3.01 3.09
C ARG A 298 -21.43 -3.01 1.71
N ILE A 299 -20.62 -4.02 1.40
CA ILE A 299 -19.95 -4.18 0.09
C ILE A 299 -20.90 -4.81 -0.91
N SER A 300 -21.67 -5.83 -0.50
CA SER A 300 -22.63 -6.48 -1.37
C SER A 300 -23.71 -5.50 -1.87
N ALA A 301 -24.18 -4.58 -1.01
CA ALA A 301 -25.16 -3.56 -1.34
C ALA A 301 -24.57 -2.49 -2.25
N ALA A 302 -23.34 -2.03 -1.99
CA ALA A 302 -22.64 -1.08 -2.85
C ALA A 302 -22.33 -1.66 -4.24
N LEU A 303 -21.92 -2.93 -4.32
CA LEU A 303 -21.70 -3.63 -5.60
C LEU A 303 -22.99 -3.93 -6.35
N LYS A 304 -24.10 -4.15 -5.65
CA LYS A 304 -25.45 -4.28 -6.23
C LYS A 304 -26.00 -2.93 -6.71
N ALA A 305 -25.64 -1.84 -6.04
CA ALA A 305 -25.90 -0.46 -6.47
C ALA A 305 -25.02 -0.03 -7.67
N LYS A 306 -24.65 -0.98 -8.55
CA LYS A 306 -23.94 -0.70 -9.80
C LYS A 306 -24.76 0.28 -10.62
N GLU A 307 -24.12 1.40 -10.94
CA GLU A 307 -24.58 2.36 -11.94
C GLU A 307 -25.09 1.58 -13.17
N THR A 308 -26.37 1.73 -13.47
CA THR A 308 -26.98 1.07 -14.62
C THR A 308 -26.26 1.50 -15.89
N PRO A 309 -26.29 0.69 -16.97
CA PRO A 309 -25.70 1.10 -18.25
C PRO A 309 -26.21 2.46 -18.75
N ALA A 310 -27.45 2.81 -18.41
CA ALA A 310 -28.06 4.10 -18.72
C ALA A 310 -27.48 5.25 -17.89
N GLU A 311 -27.34 5.08 -16.57
CA GLU A 311 -26.72 6.06 -15.68
C GLU A 311 -25.24 6.28 -16.04
N ARG A 312 -24.52 5.18 -16.34
CA ARG A 312 -23.12 5.21 -16.79
C ARG A 312 -22.98 5.97 -18.09
N LYS A 313 -23.89 5.74 -19.04
CA LYS A 313 -23.92 6.49 -20.29
C LYS A 313 -24.19 7.97 -20.02
N ALA A 314 -25.21 8.32 -19.25
CA ALA A 314 -25.58 9.70 -18.94
C ALA A 314 -24.44 10.48 -18.27
N ARG A 315 -23.74 9.85 -17.33
CA ARG A 315 -22.56 10.42 -16.67
C ARG A 315 -21.41 10.65 -17.65
N LEU A 316 -21.09 9.69 -18.51
CA LEU A 316 -20.03 9.82 -19.50
C LEU A 316 -20.34 10.91 -20.55
N HIS A 317 -21.61 11.08 -20.93
CA HIS A 317 -22.04 12.21 -21.77
C HIS A 317 -21.82 13.55 -21.07
N LYS A 318 -22.23 13.67 -19.80
CA LYS A 318 -22.03 14.89 -19.03
C LYS A 318 -20.55 15.30 -18.97
N TRP A 319 -19.66 14.36 -18.68
CA TRP A 319 -18.22 14.64 -18.63
C TRP A 319 -17.62 14.99 -19.98
N PHE A 320 -18.08 14.34 -21.04
CA PHE A 320 -17.68 14.69 -22.39
C PHE A 320 -18.11 16.13 -22.74
N ASP A 321 -19.35 16.52 -22.44
CA ASP A 321 -19.87 17.85 -22.73
C ASP A 321 -19.16 18.95 -21.93
N GLU A 322 -18.80 18.67 -20.67
CA GLU A 322 -17.99 19.58 -19.85
C GLU A 322 -16.58 19.76 -20.42
N GLU A 323 -15.93 18.69 -20.88
CA GLU A 323 -14.62 18.76 -21.55
C GLU A 323 -14.69 19.53 -22.88
N VAL A 324 -15.77 19.35 -23.65
CA VAL A 324 -16.01 20.11 -24.88
C VAL A 324 -16.18 21.60 -24.56
N LYS A 325 -16.91 21.95 -23.50
CA LYS A 325 -17.11 23.33 -23.07
C LYS A 325 -15.81 23.99 -22.60
N LEU A 326 -14.99 23.27 -21.83
CA LEU A 326 -13.78 23.82 -21.23
C LEU A 326 -12.61 23.94 -22.23
N ARG A 327 -12.44 22.94 -23.10
CA ARG A 327 -11.21 22.76 -23.88
C ARG A 327 -11.46 22.50 -25.37
N GLY A 328 -12.71 22.61 -25.81
CA GLY A 328 -13.12 22.34 -27.17
C GLY A 328 -13.22 20.85 -27.50
N ALA A 329 -13.90 20.56 -28.62
CA ALA A 329 -14.22 19.19 -29.02
C ALA A 329 -12.99 18.34 -29.40
N ARG A 330 -11.89 18.99 -29.81
CA ARG A 330 -10.68 18.28 -30.26
C ARG A 330 -9.98 17.63 -29.05
N GLY A 331 -9.94 16.30 -29.06
CA GLY A 331 -9.33 15.50 -28.00
C GLY A 331 -10.19 15.31 -26.74
N ALA A 332 -11.41 15.84 -26.70
CA ALA A 332 -12.31 15.70 -25.55
C ALA A 332 -12.56 14.22 -25.22
N THR A 333 -12.85 13.39 -26.22
CA THR A 333 -13.05 11.94 -26.03
C THR A 333 -11.82 11.25 -25.44
N THR A 334 -10.60 11.62 -25.84
CA THR A 334 -9.37 11.01 -25.30
C THR A 334 -9.17 11.40 -23.84
N ARG A 335 -9.42 12.67 -23.49
CA ARG A 335 -9.32 13.16 -22.12
C ARG A 335 -10.39 12.56 -21.22
N THR A 336 -11.65 12.51 -21.67
CA THR A 336 -12.73 11.85 -20.93
C THR A 336 -12.47 10.35 -20.76
N ALA A 337 -11.93 9.67 -21.79
CA ALA A 337 -11.60 8.25 -21.70
C ALA A 337 -10.46 7.98 -20.70
N SER A 338 -9.39 8.80 -20.77
CA SER A 338 -8.27 8.74 -19.83
C SER A 338 -8.70 9.06 -18.39
N ARG A 339 -9.58 10.03 -18.21
CA ARG A 339 -10.14 10.42 -16.90
C ARG A 339 -10.96 9.29 -16.27
N GLU A 340 -11.69 8.56 -17.10
CA GLU A 340 -12.60 7.49 -16.67
C GLU A 340 -11.94 6.11 -16.66
N GLY A 341 -10.63 6.03 -16.91
CA GLY A 341 -9.90 4.76 -16.92
C GLY A 341 -10.40 3.77 -17.97
N ILE A 342 -11.05 4.24 -19.04
CA ILE A 342 -11.61 3.38 -20.09
C ILE A 342 -10.91 3.60 -21.42
N LYS A 343 -10.82 2.54 -22.22
CA LYS A 343 -10.24 2.65 -23.57
C LYS A 343 -11.02 3.67 -24.40
N TYR A 344 -10.30 4.48 -25.18
CA TYR A 344 -10.88 5.46 -26.09
C TYR A 344 -12.01 4.86 -26.96
N GLN A 345 -11.78 3.66 -27.51
CA GLN A 345 -12.77 2.97 -28.34
C GLN A 345 -14.04 2.59 -27.56
N THR A 346 -13.90 2.23 -26.28
CA THR A 346 -15.02 1.91 -25.39
C THR A 346 -15.85 3.14 -25.11
N LEU A 347 -15.22 4.27 -24.74
CA LEU A 347 -15.95 5.52 -24.54
C LEU A 347 -16.65 5.96 -25.83
N LYS A 348 -15.94 5.91 -26.96
CA LYS A 348 -16.49 6.28 -28.27
C LYS A 348 -17.71 5.44 -28.64
N ALA A 349 -17.71 4.15 -28.33
CA ALA A 349 -18.85 3.26 -28.56
C ALA A 349 -20.04 3.59 -27.63
N ILE A 350 -19.78 3.97 -26.38
CA ILE A 350 -20.82 4.36 -25.41
C ILE A 350 -21.48 5.67 -25.83
N LEU A 351 -20.68 6.67 -26.25
CA LEU A 351 -21.17 7.99 -26.66
C LEU A 351 -21.85 8.00 -28.04
N LYS A 352 -21.53 7.03 -28.93
CA LYS A 352 -22.12 6.92 -30.27
C LYS A 352 -23.44 6.16 -30.34
N ARG A 353 -23.80 5.39 -29.31
CA ARG A 353 -25.03 4.59 -29.28
C ARG A 353 -26.25 5.48 -29.09
N ASP A 354 -26.53 6.33 -30.06
CA ASP A 354 -27.79 7.04 -30.29
C ASP A 354 -28.14 6.93 -31.77
N CYS A 355 -28.49 5.70 -32.19
CA CYS A 355 -29.27 5.34 -33.37
C CYS A 355 -29.98 4.02 -33.06
#